data_AF-A0A3B0PCH9-F1
#
_entry.id   AF-A0A3B0PCH9-F1
#
_cell.length_a   1.000
_cell.length_b   1.000
_cell.length_c   1.000
_cell.angle_alpha   90.00
_cell.angle_beta   90.00
_cell.angle_gamma   90.00
#
_symmetry.space_group_name_H-M   'P 1'
#
loop_
_entity.id
_entity.type
_entity.pdbx_description
1 polymer ?
#
loop_
_entity_poly.entity_id
_entity_poly.type
_entity_poly.pdbx_seq_one_letter_code
_entity_poly.pdbx_strand_id
1 'polypeptide(L)'
;MVNDHDQLAFEIKRKDKSYELTSLDLKKTLSAYCLKNRQIKINLTNPTKMISIDVVKNYFILYLHKYSAAGGLPVKSSGKVLVLLSGGIDSPVASDLLYKRGMHVDFLTFITPPHTSKQALDKTVLLAQTVSKHNEVSDAKIFIHNFTNVLKEISHTKYENYRITLMRRCFYKIANKLINQYGYDCIATGESLGQVASQTINSMKAISNASKDLLVLRPLLCYDKSQIIEHAKKIKTYEISILPYSDACSLYAPKKPITNPRIEIIDKIEAKLDFLDIVIDNSITNDIIQFDLNKQW
;
A
#
# COMPACT_ATOMS: atom_id res chain seq x y z
N MET A 1 -7.30 -37.79 17.84
CA MET A 1 -6.41 -37.11 16.87
C MET A 1 -5.84 -38.10 15.86
N VAL A 2 -5.34 -39.26 16.32
CA VAL A 2 -4.90 -40.37 15.47
C VAL A 2 -5.99 -41.44 15.37
N ASN A 3 -6.26 -41.91 14.16
CA ASN A 3 -7.19 -42.98 13.83
C ASN A 3 -6.41 -44.15 13.22
N ASP A 4 -7.01 -45.33 13.19
CA ASP A 4 -6.44 -46.46 12.47
C ASP A 4 -6.36 -46.16 10.96
N HIS A 5 -5.34 -46.71 10.31
CA HIS A 5 -4.94 -46.50 8.92
C HIS A 5 -4.41 -45.10 8.57
N ASP A 6 -4.25 -44.20 9.55
CA ASP A 6 -3.53 -42.94 9.33
C ASP A 6 -2.07 -43.19 8.93
N GLN A 7 -1.55 -42.36 8.03
CA GLN A 7 -0.12 -42.22 7.76
C GLN A 7 0.42 -41.01 8.52
N LEU A 8 1.18 -41.25 9.59
CA LEU A 8 1.64 -40.20 10.49
C LEU A 8 3.09 -39.77 10.22
N ALA A 9 3.35 -38.48 10.47
CA ALA A 9 4.69 -37.98 10.76
C ALA A 9 4.66 -37.05 11.96
N PHE A 10 5.81 -36.95 12.64
CA PHE A 10 6.02 -36.01 13.73
C PHE A 10 7.01 -34.91 13.31
N GLU A 11 6.60 -33.65 13.44
CA GLU A 11 7.49 -32.48 13.38
C GLU A 11 7.76 -32.00 14.82
N ILE A 12 9.02 -32.01 15.27
CA ILE A 12 9.36 -31.65 16.66
C ILE A 12 10.37 -30.52 16.69
N LYS A 13 9.97 -29.38 17.25
CA LYS A 13 10.83 -28.21 17.44
C LYS A 13 11.16 -28.07 18.91
N ARG A 14 12.44 -28.29 19.22
CA ARG A 14 12.95 -28.13 20.58
C ARG A 14 13.39 -26.70 20.82
N LYS A 15 12.47 -25.84 21.31
CA LYS A 15 12.75 -24.45 21.70
C LYS A 15 13.49 -24.43 23.04
N ASP A 16 13.08 -25.27 23.98
CA ASP A 16 13.81 -25.49 25.23
C ASP A 16 14.91 -26.54 25.05
N LYS A 17 16.17 -26.10 25.03
CA LYS A 17 17.34 -26.99 24.85
C LYS A 17 17.74 -27.75 26.12
N SER A 18 17.19 -27.39 27.29
CA SER A 18 17.47 -28.06 28.56
C SER A 18 16.71 -29.39 28.71
N TYR A 19 15.65 -29.60 27.91
CA TYR A 19 14.89 -30.84 27.93
C TYR A 19 15.75 -32.03 27.50
N GLU A 20 15.73 -33.12 28.27
CA GLU A 20 16.68 -34.23 28.16
C GLU A 20 16.65 -34.93 26.79
N LEU A 21 15.46 -35.15 26.22
CA LEU A 21 15.34 -35.85 24.94
C LEU A 21 15.54 -34.91 23.76
N THR A 22 16.24 -35.39 22.72
CA THR A 22 16.37 -34.66 21.47
C THR A 22 15.07 -34.72 20.64
N SER A 23 14.94 -33.85 19.64
CA SER A 23 13.83 -33.94 18.67
C SER A 23 13.77 -35.32 18.00
N LEU A 24 14.91 -35.98 17.76
CA LEU A 24 14.93 -37.31 17.14
C LEU A 24 14.47 -38.39 18.11
N ASP A 25 14.89 -38.33 19.38
CA ASP A 25 14.46 -39.27 20.42
C ASP A 25 12.96 -39.20 20.62
N LEU A 26 12.42 -37.99 20.75
CA LEU A 26 10.97 -37.77 20.84
C LEU A 26 10.23 -38.33 19.63
N LYS A 27 10.72 -38.08 18.40
CA LYS A 27 10.10 -38.65 17.19
C LYS A 27 10.07 -40.17 17.22
N LYS A 28 11.18 -40.81 17.62
CA LYS A 28 11.28 -42.28 17.72
C LYS A 28 10.34 -42.82 18.79
N THR A 29 10.37 -42.26 19.99
CA THR A 29 9.55 -42.68 21.13
C THR A 29 8.06 -42.55 20.82
N LEU A 30 7.63 -41.42 20.26
CA LEU A 30 6.22 -41.20 19.88
C LEU A 30 5.79 -42.11 18.73
N SER A 31 6.63 -42.28 17.71
CA SER A 31 6.33 -43.18 16.60
C SER A 31 6.19 -44.63 17.06
N ALA A 32 7.10 -45.10 17.91
CA ALA A 32 7.05 -46.44 18.50
C ALA A 32 5.79 -46.63 19.35
N TYR A 33 5.46 -45.64 20.19
CA TYR A 33 4.24 -45.67 20.99
C TYR A 33 2.98 -45.75 20.12
N CYS A 34 2.87 -44.95 19.07
CA CYS A 34 1.69 -44.97 18.19
C CYS A 34 1.60 -46.27 17.38
N LEU A 35 2.72 -46.79 16.85
CA LEU A 35 2.77 -48.07 16.13
C LEU A 35 2.37 -49.26 17.00
N LYS A 36 2.70 -49.23 18.30
CA LYS A 36 2.34 -50.30 19.24
C LYS A 36 0.84 -50.31 19.58
N ASN A 37 0.19 -49.15 19.55
CA ASN A 37 -1.17 -48.98 20.07
C ASN A 37 -2.25 -48.77 18.98
N ARG A 38 -1.88 -48.60 17.71
CA ARG A 38 -2.80 -48.32 16.60
C ARG A 38 -2.32 -48.94 15.29
N GLN A 39 -3.24 -49.25 14.38
CA GLN A 39 -2.93 -49.74 13.04
C GLN A 39 -2.55 -48.59 12.09
N ILE A 40 -1.46 -47.89 12.38
CA ILE A 40 -0.99 -46.75 11.59
C ILE A 40 0.29 -47.08 10.80
N LYS A 41 0.66 -46.20 9.86
CA LYS A 41 1.95 -46.25 9.16
C LYS A 41 2.72 -44.94 9.40
N ILE A 42 4.04 -45.01 9.55
CA ILE A 42 4.87 -43.80 9.56
C ILE A 42 5.23 -43.44 8.11
N ASN A 43 4.91 -42.23 7.67
CA ASN A 43 5.24 -41.70 6.35
C ASN A 43 5.87 -40.32 6.47
N LEU A 44 7.17 -40.21 6.24
CA LEU A 44 7.92 -38.95 6.41
C LEU A 44 7.85 -38.01 5.20
N THR A 45 7.40 -38.50 4.04
CA THR A 45 7.38 -37.71 2.79
C THR A 45 6.01 -37.08 2.54
N ASN A 46 4.94 -37.85 2.67
CA ASN A 46 3.57 -37.36 2.46
C ASN A 46 2.58 -37.99 3.46
N PRO A 47 2.67 -37.63 4.75
CA PRO A 47 1.76 -38.14 5.77
C PRO A 47 0.33 -37.63 5.55
N THR A 48 -0.67 -38.44 5.86
CA THR A 48 -2.06 -37.99 5.93
C THR A 48 -2.29 -37.07 7.14
N LYS A 49 -1.49 -37.24 8.21
CA LYS A 49 -1.50 -36.33 9.37
C LYS A 49 -0.08 -36.04 9.86
N MET A 50 0.23 -34.75 9.97
CA MET A 50 1.44 -34.27 10.62
C MET A 50 1.11 -33.77 12.02
N ILE A 51 1.68 -34.42 13.04
CA ILE A 51 1.57 -33.97 14.43
C ILE A 51 2.79 -33.12 14.73
N SER A 52 2.56 -31.84 14.98
CA SER A 52 3.63 -30.90 15.31
C SER A 52 3.69 -30.69 16.82
N ILE A 53 4.92 -30.71 17.36
CA ILE A 53 5.17 -30.55 18.79
C ILE A 53 6.28 -29.52 18.99
N ASP A 54 5.95 -28.44 19.69
CA ASP A 54 6.91 -27.47 20.20
C ASP A 54 7.23 -27.82 21.66
N VAL A 55 8.49 -28.16 21.94
CA VAL A 55 9.00 -28.36 23.30
C VAL A 55 9.41 -26.98 23.83
N VAL A 56 8.64 -26.45 24.78
CA VAL A 56 8.90 -25.16 25.44
C VAL A 56 9.15 -25.39 26.92
N LYS A 57 9.62 -24.35 27.64
CA LYS A 57 9.90 -24.47 29.07
C LYS A 57 8.63 -24.92 29.81
N ASN A 58 8.73 -26.02 30.54
CA ASN A 58 7.68 -26.64 31.37
C ASN A 58 6.49 -27.28 30.64
N TYR A 59 6.33 -27.14 29.31
CA TYR A 59 5.15 -27.64 28.60
C TYR A 59 5.47 -28.11 27.17
N PHE A 60 4.57 -28.92 26.61
CA PHE A 60 4.55 -29.28 25.19
C PHE A 60 3.33 -28.65 24.52
N ILE A 61 3.54 -27.94 23.41
CA ILE A 61 2.46 -27.42 22.59
C ILE A 61 2.27 -28.37 21.41
N LEU A 62 1.09 -28.96 21.29
CA LEU A 62 0.75 -29.93 20.25
C LEU A 62 -0.32 -29.38 19.32
N TYR A 63 -0.09 -29.46 18.01
CA TYR A 63 -1.01 -28.95 17.00
C TYR A 63 -0.95 -29.76 15.70
N LEU A 64 -2.06 -29.76 14.96
CA LEU A 64 -2.21 -30.49 13.67
C LEU A 64 -2.17 -29.56 12.46
N HIS A 65 -2.64 -28.33 12.63
CA HIS A 65 -2.83 -27.40 11.54
C HIS A 65 -1.97 -26.17 11.77
N LYS A 66 -1.30 -25.74 10.69
CA LYS A 66 -0.56 -24.49 10.64
C LYS A 66 -1.12 -23.69 9.47
N TYR A 67 -1.79 -22.59 9.79
CA TYR A 67 -2.38 -21.71 8.79
C TYR A 67 -1.43 -20.55 8.50
N SER A 68 -1.07 -20.36 7.23
CA SER A 68 -0.38 -19.15 6.80
C SER A 68 -1.38 -18.00 6.75
N ALA A 69 -1.14 -16.96 7.55
CA ALA A 69 -1.93 -15.73 7.55
C ALA A 69 -1.25 -14.65 6.68
N ALA A 70 -1.60 -13.38 6.91
CA ALA A 70 -1.09 -12.24 6.13
C ALA A 70 0.46 -12.09 6.16
N GLY A 71 1.13 -12.60 7.19
CA GLY A 71 2.55 -12.37 7.43
C GLY A 71 2.84 -10.88 7.64
N GLY A 72 4.02 -10.42 7.24
CA GLY A 72 4.38 -8.99 7.33
C GLY A 72 4.78 -8.53 8.73
N LEU A 73 4.61 -7.24 9.00
CA LEU A 73 4.89 -6.60 10.29
C LEU A 73 3.60 -6.05 10.92
N PRO A 74 3.52 -5.93 12.26
CA PRO A 74 2.41 -5.26 12.92
C PRO A 74 2.22 -3.84 12.39
N VAL A 75 0.99 -3.46 12.04
CA VAL A 75 0.67 -2.10 11.59
C VAL A 75 1.06 -1.08 12.67
N LYS A 76 1.56 0.09 12.26
CA LYS A 76 2.15 1.15 13.10
C LYS A 76 3.55 0.88 13.68
N SER A 77 4.19 -0.25 13.35
CA SER A 77 5.57 -0.54 13.81
C SER A 77 6.69 0.13 13.00
N SER A 78 6.39 0.69 11.82
CA SER A 78 7.41 1.20 10.88
C SER A 78 7.30 2.70 10.58
N GLY A 79 6.51 3.46 11.36
CA GLY A 79 6.26 4.90 11.14
C GLY A 79 4.92 5.22 10.47
N LYS A 80 4.78 6.45 9.98
CA LYS A 80 3.56 6.99 9.34
C LYS A 80 3.84 7.44 7.92
N VAL A 81 2.95 7.07 6.99
CA VAL A 81 3.05 7.42 5.57
C VAL A 81 1.75 8.05 5.09
N LEU A 82 1.86 9.11 4.29
CA LEU A 82 0.74 9.72 3.58
C LEU A 82 0.72 9.22 2.12
N VAL A 83 -0.24 8.36 1.78
CA VAL A 83 -0.36 7.80 0.43
C VAL A 83 -1.16 8.74 -0.47
N LEU A 84 -0.60 9.09 -1.63
CA LEU A 84 -1.33 9.77 -2.70
C LEU A 84 -2.30 8.77 -3.37
N LEU A 85 -3.55 8.79 -2.94
CA LEU A 85 -4.60 7.88 -3.37
C LEU A 85 -5.39 8.46 -4.56
N SER A 86 -5.51 7.66 -5.60
CA SER A 86 -6.33 7.96 -6.78
C SER A 86 -7.46 6.94 -6.91
N GLY A 87 -8.44 7.22 -7.77
CA GLY A 87 -9.53 6.30 -8.07
C GLY A 87 -9.15 5.11 -8.97
N GLY A 88 -7.85 4.84 -9.13
CA GLY A 88 -7.32 3.79 -9.99
C GLY A 88 -6.82 2.57 -9.21
N ILE A 89 -6.34 1.57 -9.95
CA ILE A 89 -5.98 0.24 -9.40
C ILE A 89 -4.72 0.30 -8.52
N ASP A 90 -3.76 1.15 -8.87
CA ASP A 90 -2.37 1.00 -8.42
C ASP A 90 -2.16 1.54 -6.99
N SER A 91 -2.70 2.71 -6.66
CA SER A 91 -2.49 3.34 -5.34
C SER A 91 -3.11 2.57 -4.15
N PRO A 92 -4.27 1.91 -4.26
CA PRO A 92 -4.74 0.98 -3.23
C PRO A 92 -3.79 -0.21 -3.03
N VAL A 93 -3.27 -0.80 -4.10
CA VAL A 93 -2.32 -1.93 -3.99
C VAL A 93 -1.03 -1.49 -3.30
N ALA A 94 -0.50 -0.31 -3.63
CA ALA A 94 0.66 0.26 -2.95
C ALA A 94 0.41 0.44 -1.44
N SER A 95 -0.81 0.84 -1.06
CA SER A 95 -1.21 1.02 0.34
C SER A 95 -1.22 -0.29 1.13
N ASP A 96 -1.78 -1.37 0.55
CA ASP A 96 -1.79 -2.70 1.18
C ASP A 96 -0.37 -3.24 1.40
N LEU A 97 0.55 -3.02 0.45
CA LEU A 97 1.95 -3.40 0.60
C LEU A 97 2.64 -2.64 1.73
N LEU A 98 2.27 -1.38 1.97
CA LEU A 98 2.79 -0.58 3.09
C LEU A 98 2.24 -1.04 4.43
N TYR A 99 0.95 -1.37 4.52
CA TYR A 99 0.38 -2.03 5.70
C TYR A 99 1.11 -3.33 6.03
N LYS A 100 1.41 -4.16 5.02
CA LYS A 100 2.19 -5.40 5.19
C LYS A 100 3.61 -5.15 5.72
N ARG A 101 4.16 -3.95 5.52
CA ARG A 101 5.45 -3.51 6.07
C ARG A 101 5.32 -2.73 7.38
N GLY A 102 4.15 -2.75 8.03
CA GLY A 102 3.94 -2.20 9.36
C GLY A 102 3.76 -0.69 9.41
N MET A 103 3.51 -0.05 8.26
CA MET A 103 3.30 1.39 8.19
C MET A 103 1.88 1.76 8.64
N HIS A 104 1.74 2.87 9.38
CA HIS A 104 0.46 3.54 9.53
C HIS A 104 0.19 4.36 8.27
N VAL A 105 -0.91 4.09 7.58
CA VAL A 105 -1.24 4.70 6.29
C VAL A 105 -2.43 5.64 6.46
N ASP A 106 -2.20 6.91 6.16
CA ASP A 106 -3.27 7.87 5.86
C ASP A 106 -3.23 8.22 4.38
N PHE A 107 -4.31 8.78 3.86
CA PHE A 107 -4.49 9.02 2.43
C PHE A 107 -4.61 10.50 2.12
N LEU A 108 -4.08 10.92 0.98
CA LEU A 108 -4.33 12.22 0.37
C LEU A 108 -4.86 12.00 -1.04
N THR A 109 -6.04 12.55 -1.33
CA THR A 109 -6.62 12.55 -2.66
C THR A 109 -6.90 13.96 -3.14
N PHE A 110 -6.83 14.16 -4.45
CA PHE A 110 -7.04 15.46 -5.10
C PHE A 110 -8.29 15.40 -5.97
N ILE A 111 -9.20 16.34 -5.74
CA ILE A 111 -10.43 16.51 -6.50
C ILE A 111 -10.44 17.87 -7.19
N THR A 112 -11.18 17.98 -8.29
CA THR A 112 -11.36 19.23 -9.05
C THR A 112 -12.83 19.51 -9.34
N PRO A 113 -13.68 19.88 -8.35
CA PRO A 113 -15.08 20.19 -8.59
C PRO A 113 -15.24 21.38 -9.57
N PRO A 114 -16.27 21.38 -10.45
CA PRO A 114 -17.31 20.36 -10.60
C PRO A 114 -16.89 19.17 -11.49
N HIS A 115 -15.65 19.14 -11.99
CA HIS A 115 -15.17 18.11 -12.91
C HIS A 115 -15.01 16.73 -12.26
N THR A 116 -14.59 16.69 -11.00
CA THR A 116 -14.65 15.46 -10.21
C THR A 116 -16.06 15.30 -9.67
N SER A 117 -16.76 14.25 -10.13
CA SER A 117 -18.11 13.95 -9.66
C SER A 117 -18.11 13.43 -8.23
N LYS A 118 -19.26 13.53 -7.55
CA LYS A 118 -19.44 12.92 -6.23
C LYS A 118 -19.13 11.42 -6.26
N GLN A 119 -19.57 10.71 -7.30
CA GLN A 119 -19.32 9.27 -7.44
C GLN A 119 -17.83 8.94 -7.59
N ALA A 120 -17.03 9.80 -8.22
CA ALA A 120 -15.58 9.62 -8.32
C ALA A 120 -14.89 9.77 -6.94
N LEU A 121 -15.37 10.72 -6.12
CA LEU A 121 -14.92 10.88 -4.74
C LEU A 121 -15.37 9.69 -3.88
N ASP A 122 -16.63 9.30 -3.94
CA ASP A 122 -17.20 8.15 -3.21
C ASP A 122 -16.43 6.87 -3.54
N LYS A 123 -16.10 6.65 -4.82
CA LYS A 123 -15.22 5.55 -5.28
C LYS A 123 -13.87 5.58 -4.56
N THR A 124 -13.23 6.75 -4.47
CA THR A 124 -11.90 6.89 -3.86
C THR A 124 -11.94 6.69 -2.34
N VAL A 125 -12.97 7.19 -1.66
CA VAL A 125 -13.18 6.95 -0.23
C VAL A 125 -13.45 5.46 0.02
N LEU A 126 -14.26 4.82 -0.81
CA LEU A 126 -14.53 3.37 -0.71
C LEU A 126 -13.25 2.53 -0.91
N LEU A 127 -12.35 2.93 -1.83
CA LEU A 127 -11.03 2.30 -1.98
C LEU A 127 -10.20 2.43 -0.69
N ALA A 128 -10.17 3.63 -0.10
CA ALA A 128 -9.46 3.88 1.15
C ALA A 128 -10.02 3.02 2.31
N GLN A 129 -11.34 2.92 2.43
CA GLN A 129 -12.01 2.06 3.40
C GLN A 129 -11.72 0.58 3.16
N THR A 130 -11.76 0.12 1.90
CA THR A 130 -11.53 -1.29 1.55
C THR A 130 -10.09 -1.70 1.87
N VAL A 131 -9.11 -0.88 1.51
CA VAL A 131 -7.69 -1.21 1.75
C VAL A 131 -7.30 -1.10 3.22
N SER A 132 -7.90 -0.16 3.97
CA SER A 132 -7.79 -0.11 5.44
C SER A 132 -8.63 -1.18 6.14
N LYS A 133 -9.23 -2.12 5.38
CA LYS A 133 -10.12 -3.19 5.88
C LYS A 133 -11.18 -2.67 6.83
N HIS A 134 -11.84 -1.58 6.43
CA HIS A 134 -12.84 -0.87 7.24
C HIS A 134 -12.33 -0.56 8.66
N ASN A 135 -11.05 -0.18 8.74
CA ASN A 135 -10.31 0.17 9.94
C ASN A 135 -10.05 -0.97 10.94
N GLU A 136 -10.19 -2.23 10.53
CA GLU A 136 -9.72 -3.37 11.35
C GLU A 136 -8.19 -3.35 11.53
N VAL A 137 -7.46 -2.71 10.62
CA VAL A 137 -5.98 -2.67 10.64
C VAL A 137 -5.39 -1.32 11.08
N SER A 138 -6.14 -0.22 10.94
CA SER A 138 -5.71 1.11 11.34
C SER A 138 -6.87 2.11 11.41
N ASP A 139 -6.74 3.11 12.28
CA ASP A 139 -7.53 4.33 12.39
C ASP A 139 -7.16 5.35 11.29
N ALA A 140 -7.28 4.94 10.03
CA ALA A 140 -6.83 5.72 8.89
C ALA A 140 -7.74 6.93 8.61
N LYS A 141 -7.13 7.98 8.09
CA LYS A 141 -7.79 9.22 7.64
C LYS A 141 -7.56 9.43 6.16
N ILE A 142 -8.47 10.17 5.54
CA ILE A 142 -8.29 10.68 4.18
C ILE A 142 -8.39 12.20 4.17
N PHE A 143 -7.37 12.83 3.60
CA PHE A 143 -7.38 14.23 3.22
C PHE A 143 -7.90 14.36 1.80
N ILE A 144 -8.93 15.17 1.62
CA ILE A 144 -9.56 15.46 0.33
C ILE A 144 -9.23 16.91 0.01
N HIS A 145 -8.28 17.10 -0.92
CA HIS A 145 -7.82 18.42 -1.34
C HIS A 145 -8.55 18.86 -2.62
N ASN A 146 -9.19 20.02 -2.57
CA ASN A 146 -9.76 20.70 -3.73
C ASN A 146 -8.64 21.40 -4.51
N PHE A 147 -8.19 20.73 -5.56
CA PHE A 147 -7.07 21.14 -6.39
C PHE A 147 -7.49 22.13 -7.50
N THR A 148 -8.76 22.55 -7.57
CA THR A 148 -9.27 23.40 -8.66
C THR A 148 -8.50 24.71 -8.81
N ASN A 149 -8.18 25.41 -7.70
CA ASN A 149 -7.49 26.70 -7.77
C ASN A 149 -6.03 26.55 -8.22
N VAL A 150 -5.32 25.55 -7.70
CA VAL A 150 -3.95 25.23 -8.11
C VAL A 150 -3.91 24.84 -9.59
N LEU A 151 -4.89 24.06 -10.05
CA LEU A 151 -4.98 23.65 -11.45
C LEU A 151 -5.27 24.82 -12.39
N LYS A 152 -6.12 25.77 -11.99
CA LYS A 152 -6.35 27.01 -12.73
C LYS A 152 -5.04 27.80 -12.87
N GLU A 153 -4.26 27.94 -11.81
CA GLU A 153 -2.98 28.63 -11.87
C GLU A 153 -2.00 27.94 -12.84
N ILE A 154 -1.87 26.61 -12.74
CA ILE A 154 -1.07 25.82 -13.69
C ILE A 154 -1.53 26.02 -15.14
N SER A 155 -2.83 26.23 -15.37
CA SER A 155 -3.39 26.39 -16.73
C SER A 155 -2.90 27.66 -17.44
N HIS A 156 -2.47 28.69 -16.70
CA HIS A 156 -1.90 29.93 -17.24
C HIS A 156 -0.56 29.74 -17.94
N THR A 157 0.11 28.59 -17.74
CA THR A 157 1.31 28.27 -18.51
C THR A 157 1.01 28.09 -19.99
N LYS A 158 1.83 28.70 -20.85
CA LYS A 158 1.83 28.45 -22.30
C LYS A 158 2.42 27.09 -22.69
N TYR A 159 3.07 26.40 -21.75
CA TYR A 159 3.75 25.12 -21.99
C TYR A 159 2.84 23.93 -21.66
N GLU A 160 1.83 23.70 -22.50
CA GLU A 160 0.77 22.72 -22.22
C GLU A 160 1.31 21.30 -21.97
N ASN A 161 2.37 20.91 -22.68
CA ASN A 161 3.02 19.61 -22.55
C ASN A 161 3.68 19.37 -21.17
N TYR A 162 3.89 20.42 -20.37
CA TYR A 162 4.42 20.34 -19.01
C TYR A 162 3.33 20.33 -17.92
N ARG A 163 2.05 20.58 -18.25
CA ARG A 163 0.97 20.71 -17.26
C ARG A 163 0.85 19.51 -16.31
N ILE A 164 0.99 18.29 -16.82
CA ILE A 164 0.93 17.06 -15.99
C ILE A 164 2.12 16.99 -15.02
N THR A 165 3.32 17.35 -15.47
CA THR A 165 4.50 17.37 -14.61
C THR A 165 4.37 18.43 -13.52
N LEU A 166 3.92 19.64 -13.88
CA LEU A 166 3.64 20.72 -12.92
C LEU A 166 2.57 20.34 -11.90
N MET A 167 1.47 19.73 -12.35
CA MET A 167 0.41 19.21 -11.49
C MET A 167 0.96 18.21 -10.47
N ARG A 168 1.73 17.21 -10.91
CA ARG A 168 2.32 16.22 -10.00
C ARG A 168 3.34 16.82 -9.04
N ARG A 169 4.11 17.83 -9.47
CA ARG A 169 4.99 18.60 -8.58
C ARG A 169 4.19 19.32 -7.49
N CYS A 170 3.06 19.91 -7.85
CA CYS A 170 2.17 20.56 -6.88
C CYS A 170 1.56 19.55 -5.89
N PHE A 171 1.22 18.34 -6.33
CA PHE A 171 0.79 17.27 -5.40
C PHE A 171 1.87 16.98 -4.35
N TYR A 172 3.14 16.91 -4.76
CA TYR A 172 4.25 16.69 -3.83
C TYR A 172 4.52 17.89 -2.93
N LYS A 173 4.36 19.13 -3.42
CA LYS A 173 4.47 20.34 -2.60
C LYS A 173 3.37 20.37 -1.51
N ILE A 174 2.12 20.09 -1.88
CA ILE A 174 0.99 20.03 -0.95
C ILE A 174 1.20 18.91 0.07
N ALA A 175 1.59 17.71 -0.39
CA ALA A 175 1.83 16.59 0.50
C ALA A 175 3.00 16.87 1.46
N ASN A 176 4.08 17.52 1.02
CA ASN A 176 5.18 17.92 1.88
C ASN A 176 4.74 18.86 3.02
N LYS A 177 3.82 19.80 2.72
CA LYS A 177 3.25 20.68 3.74
C LYS A 177 2.42 19.90 4.77
N LEU A 178 1.61 18.95 4.31
CA LEU A 178 0.83 18.08 5.21
C LEU A 178 1.71 17.16 6.05
N ILE A 179 2.80 16.64 5.49
CA ILE A 179 3.79 15.84 6.23
C ILE A 179 4.32 16.63 7.44
N ASN A 180 4.74 17.88 7.21
CA ASN A 180 5.28 18.73 8.27
C ASN A 180 4.20 19.12 9.29
N GLN A 181 2.95 19.34 8.87
CA GLN A 181 1.86 19.74 9.74
C GLN A 181 1.35 18.60 10.64
N TYR A 182 1.27 17.38 10.11
CA TYR A 182 0.65 16.23 10.78
C TYR A 182 1.65 15.18 11.29
N GLY A 183 2.95 15.39 11.04
CA GLY A 183 4.02 14.52 11.55
C GLY A 183 4.07 13.15 10.88
N TYR A 184 3.98 13.12 9.56
CA TYR A 184 4.25 11.92 8.76
C TYR A 184 5.76 11.80 8.47
N ASP A 185 6.25 10.59 8.20
CA ASP A 185 7.68 10.35 7.91
C ASP A 185 7.99 10.42 6.42
N CYS A 186 7.00 10.13 5.56
CA CYS A 186 7.16 10.10 4.10
C CYS A 186 5.82 10.16 3.36
N ILE A 187 5.86 10.35 2.03
CA ILE A 187 4.72 10.01 1.17
C ILE A 187 4.93 8.66 0.49
N ALA A 188 3.84 8.10 -0.03
CA ALA A 188 3.91 7.01 -0.98
C ALA A 188 2.97 7.19 -2.16
N THR A 189 3.27 6.52 -3.27
CA THR A 189 2.47 6.54 -4.49
C THR A 189 2.32 5.15 -5.09
N GLY A 190 1.32 4.96 -5.95
CA GLY A 190 1.16 3.78 -6.79
C GLY A 190 1.97 3.82 -8.10
N GLU A 191 3.06 4.58 -8.18
CA GLU A 191 3.86 4.65 -9.41
C GLU A 191 4.64 3.35 -9.67
N SER A 192 4.55 2.84 -10.91
CA SER A 192 5.33 1.71 -11.44
C SER A 192 6.24 2.20 -12.58
N LEU A 193 7.44 1.63 -12.71
CA LEU A 193 8.40 2.14 -13.69
C LEU A 193 7.99 1.77 -15.13
N GLY A 194 7.88 2.78 -16.01
CA GLY A 194 7.67 2.57 -17.44
C GLY A 194 6.24 2.22 -17.87
N GLN A 195 5.26 2.24 -16.96
CA GLN A 195 3.86 1.93 -17.30
C GLN A 195 3.16 3.07 -18.07
N VAL A 196 3.45 4.34 -17.74
CA VAL A 196 2.94 5.52 -18.46
C VAL A 196 4.03 6.58 -18.67
N ALA A 197 3.79 7.53 -19.59
CA ALA A 197 4.71 8.63 -19.92
C ALA A 197 5.20 9.44 -18.71
N SER A 198 4.35 9.62 -17.70
CA SER A 198 4.67 10.34 -16.47
C SER A 198 5.46 9.52 -15.44
N GLN A 199 5.77 8.25 -15.75
CA GLN A 199 6.48 7.32 -14.87
C GLN A 199 7.79 6.81 -15.51
N THR A 200 8.42 7.64 -16.33
CA THR A 200 9.84 7.46 -16.69
C THR A 200 10.74 7.91 -15.53
N ILE A 201 11.99 7.45 -15.46
CA ILE A 201 12.97 7.91 -14.45
C ILE A 201 13.09 9.44 -14.46
N ASN A 202 13.13 10.04 -15.66
CA ASN A 202 13.26 11.49 -15.80
C ASN A 202 12.01 12.23 -15.30
N SER A 203 10.81 11.71 -15.58
CA SER A 203 9.57 12.26 -15.01
C SER A 203 9.54 12.13 -13.49
N MET A 204 9.86 10.96 -12.93
CA MET A 204 9.90 10.76 -11.48
C MET A 204 10.93 11.67 -10.81
N LYS A 205 12.12 11.84 -11.41
CA LYS A 205 13.16 12.75 -10.93
C LYS A 205 12.67 14.20 -10.95
N ALA A 206 12.08 14.64 -12.07
CA ALA A 206 11.56 15.99 -12.22
C ALA A 206 10.42 16.30 -11.23
N ILE A 207 9.55 15.32 -10.95
CA ILE A 207 8.46 15.47 -9.98
C ILE A 207 9.01 15.51 -8.55
N SER A 208 9.88 14.55 -8.18
CA SER A 208 10.45 14.46 -6.83
C SER A 208 11.30 15.68 -6.47
N ASN A 209 11.95 16.29 -7.47
CA ASN A 209 12.75 17.49 -7.27
C ASN A 209 11.96 18.71 -6.73
N ALA A 210 10.62 18.73 -6.86
CA ALA A 210 9.80 19.80 -6.27
C ALA A 210 9.85 19.84 -4.73
N SER A 211 10.19 18.72 -4.09
CA SER A 211 10.33 18.59 -2.65
C SER A 211 11.57 17.74 -2.35
N LYS A 212 12.76 18.35 -2.35
CA LYS A 212 14.05 17.63 -2.33
C LYS A 212 14.25 16.73 -1.10
N ASP A 213 13.75 17.16 0.06
CA ASP A 213 13.91 16.44 1.33
C ASP A 213 12.79 15.42 1.58
N LEU A 214 11.82 15.33 0.67
CA LEU A 214 10.68 14.44 0.82
C LEU A 214 11.02 13.02 0.38
N LEU A 215 10.98 12.07 1.33
CA LEU A 215 11.04 10.65 1.00
C LEU A 215 9.75 10.20 0.32
N VAL A 216 9.88 9.59 -0.86
CA VAL A 216 8.76 9.07 -1.66
C VAL A 216 8.90 7.57 -1.86
N LEU A 217 8.05 6.80 -1.18
CA LEU A 217 7.99 5.35 -1.35
C LEU A 217 7.17 4.98 -2.60
N ARG A 218 7.69 4.01 -3.37
CA ARG A 218 7.05 3.49 -4.59
C ARG A 218 6.97 1.96 -4.52
N PRO A 219 6.03 1.39 -3.74
CA PRO A 219 5.94 -0.06 -3.53
C PRO A 219 5.80 -0.87 -4.82
N LEU A 220 5.26 -0.26 -5.89
CA LEU A 220 4.98 -0.91 -7.17
C LEU A 220 6.06 -0.65 -8.23
N LEU A 221 7.19 -0.05 -7.87
CA LEU A 221 8.22 0.36 -8.83
C LEU A 221 8.66 -0.79 -9.76
N CYS A 222 8.72 -2.01 -9.22
CA CYS A 222 9.18 -3.21 -9.93
C CYS A 222 8.04 -4.18 -10.33
N TYR A 223 6.78 -3.80 -10.14
CA TYR A 223 5.64 -4.65 -10.50
C TYR A 223 5.22 -4.37 -11.94
N ASP A 224 4.88 -5.43 -12.67
CA ASP A 224 4.14 -5.28 -13.92
C ASP A 224 2.63 -5.10 -13.67
N LYS A 225 1.90 -4.72 -14.72
CA LYS A 225 0.46 -4.43 -14.58
C LYS A 225 -0.37 -5.65 -14.19
N SER A 226 0.03 -6.85 -14.63
CA SER A 226 -0.69 -8.09 -14.33
C SER A 226 -0.58 -8.44 -12.85
N GLN A 227 0.61 -8.28 -12.26
CA GLN A 227 0.87 -8.47 -10.84
C GLN A 227 0.06 -7.49 -9.98
N ILE A 228 -0.02 -6.22 -10.40
CA ILE A 228 -0.82 -5.20 -9.71
C ILE A 228 -2.31 -5.58 -9.75
N ILE A 229 -2.84 -5.98 -10.91
CA ILE A 229 -4.24 -6.40 -11.06
C ILE A 229 -4.56 -7.62 -10.21
N GLU A 230 -3.69 -8.64 -10.23
CA GLU A 230 -3.87 -9.84 -9.42
C GLU A 230 -3.91 -9.51 -7.92
N HIS A 231 -3.02 -8.63 -7.47
CA HIS A 231 -3.02 -8.15 -6.09
C HIS A 231 -4.29 -7.36 -5.76
N ALA A 232 -4.72 -6.44 -6.64
CA ALA A 232 -5.94 -5.65 -6.46
C ALA A 232 -7.20 -6.53 -6.33
N LYS A 233 -7.25 -7.64 -7.09
CA LYS A 233 -8.33 -8.64 -6.96
C LYS A 233 -8.27 -9.34 -5.61
N LYS A 234 -7.08 -9.75 -5.16
CA LYS A 234 -6.88 -10.40 -3.84
C LYS A 234 -7.35 -9.51 -2.68
N ILE A 235 -7.11 -8.19 -2.76
CA ILE A 235 -7.53 -7.23 -1.73
C ILE A 235 -8.89 -6.58 -2.01
N LYS A 236 -9.64 -7.08 -3.01
CA LYS A 236 -10.99 -6.64 -3.38
C LYS A 236 -11.11 -5.16 -3.78
N THR A 237 -10.02 -4.52 -4.23
CA THR A 237 -10.04 -3.11 -4.70
C THR A 237 -10.20 -3.01 -6.22
N TYR A 238 -10.01 -4.09 -6.96
CA TYR A 238 -10.08 -4.09 -8.44
C TYR A 238 -11.44 -3.62 -8.97
N GLU A 239 -12.55 -4.26 -8.53
CA GLU A 239 -13.90 -3.96 -9.03
C GLU A 239 -14.32 -2.51 -8.74
N ILE A 240 -13.91 -1.96 -7.60
CA ILE A 240 -14.16 -0.57 -7.24
C ILE A 240 -13.35 0.37 -8.15
N SER A 241 -12.08 0.04 -8.42
CA SER A 241 -11.16 0.86 -9.20
C SER A 241 -11.56 1.01 -10.67
N ILE A 242 -12.29 0.03 -11.23
CA ILE A 242 -12.71 0.05 -12.64
C ILE A 242 -14.06 0.72 -12.88
N LEU A 243 -14.74 1.20 -11.83
CA LEU A 243 -15.99 1.94 -11.97
C LEU A 243 -15.77 3.17 -12.90
N PRO A 244 -16.69 3.44 -13.86
CA PRO A 244 -16.48 4.39 -14.95
C PRO A 244 -16.66 5.87 -14.52
N TYR A 245 -16.08 6.23 -13.38
CA TYR A 245 -16.04 7.60 -12.88
C TYR A 245 -14.65 8.17 -13.13
N SER A 246 -14.60 9.21 -13.96
CA SER A 246 -13.39 9.87 -14.41
C SER A 246 -12.68 10.59 -13.26
N ASP A 247 -11.38 10.35 -13.11
CA ASP A 247 -10.53 11.04 -12.14
C ASP A 247 -10.18 12.47 -12.60
N ALA A 248 -9.87 13.35 -11.64
CA ALA A 248 -9.55 14.77 -11.79
C ALA A 248 -8.51 15.10 -12.88
N CYS A 249 -7.60 14.16 -13.17
CA CYS A 249 -6.46 14.37 -14.09
C CYS A 249 -6.82 14.29 -15.59
N SER A 250 -7.95 13.66 -15.94
CA SER A 250 -8.26 13.31 -17.33
C SER A 250 -8.66 14.49 -18.21
N LEU A 251 -9.33 15.49 -17.64
CA LEU A 251 -9.82 16.68 -18.37
C LEU A 251 -8.71 17.65 -18.81
N TYR A 252 -7.57 17.63 -18.13
CA TYR A 252 -6.45 18.57 -18.36
C TYR A 252 -5.19 17.88 -18.89
N ALA A 253 -5.32 16.62 -19.30
CA ALA A 253 -4.24 15.90 -19.94
C ALA A 253 -3.93 16.56 -21.30
N PRO A 254 -2.69 17.02 -21.54
CA PRO A 254 -2.33 17.62 -22.81
C PRO A 254 -2.34 16.55 -23.90
N LYS A 255 -2.59 16.96 -25.15
CA LYS A 255 -2.58 16.06 -26.32
C LYS A 255 -1.23 15.32 -26.49
N LYS A 256 -0.13 15.95 -26.07
CA LYS A 256 1.23 15.40 -26.13
C LYS A 256 1.98 15.72 -24.84
N PRO A 257 1.84 14.90 -23.77
CA PRO A 257 2.60 15.10 -22.54
C PRO A 257 4.09 14.86 -22.78
N ILE A 258 4.94 15.63 -22.10
CA ILE A 258 6.39 15.43 -22.15
C ILE A 258 6.77 14.14 -21.42
N THR A 259 7.56 13.27 -22.06
CA THR A 259 8.04 12.00 -21.49
C THR A 259 9.41 12.12 -20.83
N ASN A 260 10.14 13.19 -21.16
CA ASN A 260 11.47 13.51 -20.64
C ASN A 260 11.55 14.99 -20.21
N PRO A 261 10.84 15.37 -19.12
CA PRO A 261 10.87 16.74 -18.63
C PRO A 261 12.26 17.14 -18.12
N ARG A 262 12.71 18.35 -18.47
CA ARG A 262 13.96 18.94 -17.93
C ARG A 262 13.65 19.85 -16.74
N ILE A 263 14.35 19.64 -15.63
CA ILE A 263 14.14 20.38 -14.38
C ILE A 263 14.36 21.88 -14.61
N GLU A 264 15.40 22.26 -15.35
CA GLU A 264 15.74 23.67 -15.60
C GLU A 264 14.65 24.40 -16.39
N ILE A 265 13.89 23.68 -17.23
CA ILE A 265 12.76 24.23 -17.97
C ILE A 265 11.57 24.38 -17.03
N ILE A 266 11.31 23.37 -16.19
CA ILE A 266 10.21 23.41 -15.22
C ILE A 266 10.39 24.56 -14.25
N ASP A 267 11.58 24.74 -13.69
CA ASP A 267 11.86 25.81 -12.73
C ASP A 267 11.63 27.19 -13.36
N LYS A 268 11.98 27.36 -14.65
CA LYS A 268 11.67 28.59 -15.41
C LYS A 268 10.18 28.79 -15.70
N ILE A 269 9.41 27.72 -15.78
CA ILE A 269 7.95 27.78 -15.94
C ILE A 269 7.31 28.16 -14.61
N GLU A 270 7.70 27.49 -13.52
CA GLU A 270 7.20 27.76 -12.17
C GLU A 270 7.51 29.19 -11.73
N ALA A 271 8.71 29.70 -12.03
CA ALA A 271 9.10 31.08 -11.74
C ALA A 271 8.30 32.16 -12.49
N LYS A 272 7.45 31.77 -13.45
CA LYS A 272 6.52 32.69 -14.16
C LYS A 272 5.07 32.55 -13.69
N LEU A 273 4.80 31.58 -12.81
CA LEU A 273 3.50 31.38 -12.18
C LEU A 273 3.54 32.05 -10.81
N ASP A 274 3.51 33.38 -10.81
CA ASP A 274 3.81 34.23 -9.65
C ASP A 274 2.94 33.91 -8.42
N PHE A 275 1.74 33.37 -8.62
CA PHE A 275 0.79 33.06 -7.55
C PHE A 275 0.78 31.58 -7.15
N LEU A 276 1.53 30.71 -7.82
CA LEU A 276 1.41 29.26 -7.62
C LEU A 276 1.69 28.84 -6.18
N ASP A 277 2.80 29.31 -5.60
CA ASP A 277 3.14 28.95 -4.22
C ASP A 277 2.15 29.57 -3.21
N ILE A 278 1.65 30.79 -3.46
CA ILE A 278 0.61 31.44 -2.63
C ILE A 278 -0.70 30.64 -2.67
N VAL A 279 -1.11 30.19 -3.86
CA VAL A 279 -2.34 29.39 -4.04
C VAL A 279 -2.18 28.03 -3.34
N ILE A 280 -1.00 27.40 -3.45
CA ILE A 280 -0.71 26.16 -2.71
C ILE A 280 -0.81 26.39 -1.20
N ASP A 281 -0.21 27.45 -0.68
CA ASP A 281 -0.22 27.79 0.76
C ASP A 281 -1.61 28.08 1.29
N ASN A 282 -2.44 28.81 0.53
CA ASN A 282 -3.82 29.05 0.92
C ASN A 282 -4.68 27.78 0.83
N SER A 283 -4.34 26.86 -0.07
CA SER A 283 -5.14 25.65 -0.29
C SER A 283 -5.01 24.63 0.84
N ILE A 284 -3.88 24.59 1.56
CA ILE A 284 -3.69 23.66 2.68
C ILE A 284 -4.53 24.02 3.92
N THR A 285 -5.09 25.22 3.98
CA THR A 285 -6.00 25.64 5.06
C THR A 285 -7.45 25.71 4.61
N ASN A 286 -7.71 26.21 3.40
CA ASN A 286 -9.06 26.55 2.95
C ASN A 286 -9.69 25.52 2.01
N ASP A 287 -8.86 24.74 1.31
CA ASP A 287 -9.30 23.85 0.23
C ASP A 287 -9.06 22.37 0.59
N ILE A 288 -9.03 22.02 1.88
CA ILE A 288 -8.79 20.64 2.32
C ILE A 288 -9.79 20.20 3.39
N ILE A 289 -10.30 18.99 3.24
CA ILE A 289 -11.17 18.35 4.21
C ILE A 289 -10.45 17.11 4.73
N GLN A 290 -10.41 16.95 6.05
CA GLN A 290 -9.95 15.72 6.69
C GLN A 290 -11.17 14.88 7.08
N PHE A 291 -11.24 13.66 6.57
CA PHE A 291 -12.29 12.69 6.91
C PHE A 291 -11.69 11.48 7.62
N ASP A 292 -12.37 11.06 8.69
CA ASP A 292 -12.02 9.87 9.48
C ASP A 292 -12.71 8.66 8.86
N LEU A 293 -11.92 7.70 8.36
CA LEU A 293 -12.47 6.54 7.65
C LEU A 293 -13.27 5.61 8.57
N ASN A 294 -13.22 5.79 9.89
CA ASN A 294 -14.07 5.08 10.86
C ASN A 294 -15.53 5.54 10.84
N LYS A 295 -15.79 6.70 10.26
CA LYS A 295 -17.14 7.26 10.19
C LYS A 295 -17.84 6.80 8.92
N GLN A 296 -19.17 6.83 8.96
CA GLN A 296 -19.97 6.68 7.75
C GLN A 296 -19.70 7.88 6.84
N TRP A 297 -19.29 7.59 5.61
CA TRP A 297 -19.10 8.57 4.54
C TRP A 297 -20.44 9.07 4.01
#